data_AF-A0A072N4K1-F1
#
_entry.id   AF-A0A072N4K1-F1
#
_cell.length_a   1.000
_cell.length_b   1.000
_cell.length_c   1.000
_cell.angle_alpha   90.00
_cell.angle_beta   90.00
_cell.angle_gamma   90.00
#
_symmetry.space_group_name_H-M   'P 1'
#
loop_
_entity.id
_entity.type
_entity.pdbx_description
1 polymer ?
#
loop_
_entity_poly.entity_id
_entity_poly.type
_entity_poly.pdbx_seq_one_letter_code
_entity_poly.pdbx_strand_id
1 'polypeptide(L)'
;MRRFLVLTLFVMALFTQGCASYYSHSAMFPAENSRGEPRQVRLTWQTAEYPGWWLRSNQSTPIRLETQCSERVWRLRDASHEGAGNCGEGIAACGEPGKDLSFPKKVPATAHTRCMAVNPSEPGARIADIDGKLELAVSCMPKTVSVGQGDEKRNIDYLRASSVPYTVYVRKAPRGALRARVPEFDDGVCDAE
;
A
#
# COMPACT_ATOMS: atom_id res chain seq x y z
N MET A 1 25.43 -39.67 28.70
CA MET A 1 24.36 -38.65 28.83
C MET A 1 24.75 -37.27 28.30
N ARG A 2 25.86 -36.66 28.74
CA ARG A 2 26.27 -35.29 28.32
C ARG A 2 26.44 -35.09 26.80
N ARG A 3 26.95 -36.09 26.05
CA ARG A 3 27.06 -36.05 24.58
C ARG A 3 25.71 -36.16 23.86
N PHE A 4 24.75 -36.91 24.42
CA PHE A 4 23.41 -37.05 23.86
C PHE A 4 22.62 -35.74 24.01
N LEU A 5 22.70 -35.11 25.19
CA LEU A 5 22.05 -33.83 25.49
C LEU A 5 22.53 -32.69 24.57
N VAL A 6 23.84 -32.64 24.28
CA VAL A 6 24.43 -31.65 23.36
C VAL A 6 23.96 -31.88 21.92
N LEU A 7 23.85 -33.14 21.49
CA LEU A 7 23.31 -33.47 20.15
C LEU A 7 21.83 -33.08 20.03
N THR A 8 21.04 -33.28 21.09
CA THR A 8 19.61 -32.89 21.09
C THR A 8 19.43 -31.37 21.06
N LEU A 9 20.25 -30.63 21.81
CA LEU A 9 20.25 -29.16 21.78
C LEU A 9 20.70 -28.61 20.42
N PHE A 10 21.71 -29.22 19.80
CA PHE A 10 22.20 -28.79 18.49
C PHE A 10 21.18 -29.06 17.38
N VAL A 11 20.52 -30.23 17.42
CA VAL A 11 19.43 -30.58 16.50
C VAL A 11 18.23 -29.64 16.70
N MET A 12 17.83 -29.34 17.94
CA MET A 12 16.79 -28.33 18.21
C MET A 12 17.18 -26.94 17.70
N ALA A 13 18.42 -26.50 17.88
CA ALA A 13 18.88 -25.21 17.39
C ALA A 13 18.81 -25.10 15.85
N LEU A 14 19.07 -26.19 15.12
CA LEU A 14 18.91 -26.22 13.66
C LEU A 14 17.43 -26.11 13.22
N PHE A 15 16.50 -26.66 14.00
CA PHE A 15 15.06 -26.49 13.76
C PHE A 15 14.52 -25.09 14.15
N THR A 16 15.32 -24.27 14.83
CA THR A 16 14.96 -22.87 15.13
C THR A 16 15.42 -21.88 14.05
N GLN A 17 15.79 -22.32 12.85
CA GLN A 17 16.03 -21.39 11.74
C GLN A 17 14.75 -21.24 10.91
N GLY A 18 13.85 -20.36 11.35
CA GLY A 18 12.68 -19.97 10.56
C GLY A 18 13.09 -19.09 9.37
N CYS A 19 13.26 -19.68 8.20
CA CYS A 19 13.46 -18.93 6.96
C CYS A 19 12.15 -18.28 6.50
N ALA A 20 12.16 -16.97 6.26
CA ALA A 20 11.02 -16.26 5.68
C ALA A 20 10.96 -16.47 4.16
N SER A 21 9.75 -16.63 3.63
CA SER A 21 9.48 -16.55 2.19
C SER A 21 9.13 -15.10 1.82
N TYR A 22 9.81 -14.56 0.80
CA TYR A 22 9.65 -13.16 0.42
C TYR A 22 8.82 -13.02 -0.85
N TYR A 23 7.80 -12.17 -0.82
CA TYR A 23 6.93 -11.91 -1.95
C TYR A 23 6.88 -10.42 -2.32
N SER A 24 6.59 -10.18 -3.60
CA SER A 24 6.21 -8.87 -4.12
C SER A 24 4.75 -8.94 -4.55
N HIS A 25 4.01 -7.91 -4.19
CA HIS A 25 2.59 -7.76 -4.49
C HIS A 25 2.40 -6.54 -5.37
N SER A 26 1.59 -6.69 -6.41
CA SER A 26 1.33 -5.61 -7.35
C SER A 26 -0.06 -5.70 -7.94
N ALA A 27 -0.71 -4.55 -8.10
CA ALA A 27 -1.91 -4.40 -8.91
C ALA A 27 -1.78 -3.15 -9.78
N MET A 28 -2.30 -3.20 -11.00
CA MET A 28 -2.48 -2.04 -11.86
C MET A 28 -3.88 -2.10 -12.45
N PHE A 29 -4.64 -1.03 -12.34
CA PHE A 29 -6.02 -0.98 -12.80
C PHE A 29 -6.37 0.40 -13.36
N PRO A 30 -7.26 0.47 -14.37
CA PRO A 30 -7.76 1.73 -14.87
C PRO A 30 -8.73 2.37 -13.87
N ALA A 31 -8.60 3.67 -13.66
CA ALA A 31 -9.51 4.47 -12.86
C ALA A 31 -9.48 5.94 -13.33
N GLU A 32 -10.17 6.81 -12.61
CA GLU A 32 -10.10 8.24 -12.83
C GLU A 32 -9.26 8.92 -11.75
N ASN A 33 -8.57 10.01 -12.11
CA ASN A 33 -8.04 10.95 -11.11
C ASN A 33 -9.13 11.88 -10.58
N SER A 34 -8.80 12.82 -9.68
CA SER A 34 -9.81 13.69 -9.06
C SER A 34 -10.50 14.63 -10.07
N ARG A 35 -9.88 14.87 -11.24
CA ARG A 35 -10.46 15.62 -12.35
C ARG A 35 -11.36 14.81 -13.28
N GLY A 36 -11.44 13.48 -13.11
CA GLY A 36 -12.22 12.60 -13.99
C GLY A 36 -11.46 12.16 -15.24
N GLU A 37 -10.15 12.38 -15.31
CA GLU A 37 -9.33 11.94 -16.44
C GLU A 37 -8.98 10.46 -16.26
N PRO A 38 -9.06 9.64 -17.33
CA PRO A 38 -8.69 8.23 -17.25
C PRO A 38 -7.19 8.08 -17.04
N ARG A 39 -6.81 7.34 -16.00
CA ARG A 39 -5.42 7.07 -15.60
C ARG A 39 -5.27 5.61 -15.17
N GLN A 40 -4.03 5.11 -15.21
CA GLN A 40 -3.67 3.89 -14.51
C GLN A 40 -3.37 4.20 -13.04
N VAL A 41 -3.81 3.33 -12.13
CA VAL A 41 -3.41 3.35 -10.72
C VAL A 41 -2.64 2.09 -10.40
N ARG A 42 -1.56 2.23 -9.64
CA ARG A 42 -0.68 1.15 -9.26
C ARG A 42 -0.59 1.01 -7.76
N LEU A 43 -0.78 -0.21 -7.27
CA LEU A 43 -0.50 -0.61 -5.89
C LEU A 43 0.72 -1.50 -5.85
N THR A 44 1.63 -1.26 -4.90
CA THR A 44 2.78 -2.15 -4.65
C THR A 44 3.11 -2.28 -3.18
N TRP A 45 3.49 -3.49 -2.76
CA TRP A 45 4.12 -3.75 -1.46
C TRP A 45 4.88 -5.07 -1.49
N GLN A 46 5.54 -5.38 -0.39
CA GLN A 46 6.29 -6.60 -0.20
C GLN A 46 5.90 -7.26 1.12
N THR A 47 5.95 -8.59 1.16
CA THR A 47 5.78 -9.37 2.39
C THR A 47 6.98 -10.27 2.67
N ALA A 48 7.19 -10.55 3.95
CA ALA A 48 8.03 -11.62 4.45
C ALA A 48 7.14 -12.54 5.29
N GLU A 49 6.94 -13.77 4.80
CA GLU A 49 6.02 -14.75 5.37
C GLU A 49 6.83 -15.82 6.11
N TYR A 50 6.59 -15.92 7.41
CA TYR A 50 7.26 -16.89 8.27
C TYR A 50 6.42 -18.17 8.37
N PRO A 51 7.05 -19.33 8.55
CA PRO A 51 6.32 -20.57 8.80
C PRO A 51 5.46 -20.44 10.05
N GLY A 52 4.27 -21.06 10.06
CA GLY A 52 3.32 -20.96 11.17
C GLY A 52 3.82 -21.52 12.51
N TRP A 53 4.89 -22.32 12.50
CA TRP A 53 5.56 -22.82 13.71
C TRP A 53 6.57 -21.82 14.31
N TRP A 54 6.84 -20.71 13.63
CA TRP A 54 7.82 -19.71 14.04
C TRP A 54 7.17 -18.63 14.92
N LEU A 55 7.93 -18.13 15.90
CA LEU A 55 7.42 -17.15 16.87
C LEU A 55 7.18 -15.75 16.28
N ARG A 56 7.74 -15.44 15.10
CA ARG A 56 7.61 -14.14 14.46
C ARG A 56 6.43 -14.13 13.50
N SER A 57 5.59 -13.10 13.59
CA SER A 57 4.49 -12.87 12.65
C SER A 57 5.00 -12.38 11.28
N ASN A 58 4.20 -12.63 10.24
CA ASN A 58 4.42 -12.08 8.91
C ASN A 58 4.60 -10.56 8.96
N GLN A 59 5.47 -10.07 8.08
CA GLN A 59 5.83 -8.66 7.99
C GLN A 59 5.54 -8.15 6.59
N SER A 60 5.33 -6.85 6.48
CA SER A 60 5.11 -6.17 5.19
C SER A 60 5.78 -4.81 5.14
N THR A 61 5.94 -4.29 3.92
CA THR A 61 6.12 -2.86 3.70
C THR A 61 4.75 -2.17 3.63
N PRO A 62 4.68 -0.84 3.80
CA PRO A 62 3.46 -0.09 3.49
C PRO A 62 3.00 -0.34 2.04
N ILE A 63 1.69 -0.28 1.80
CA ILE A 63 1.14 -0.28 0.45
C ILE A 63 1.40 1.09 -0.16
N ARG A 64 2.16 1.12 -1.24
CA ARG A 64 2.32 2.32 -2.06
C ARG A 64 1.20 2.37 -3.09
N LEU A 65 0.50 3.49 -3.14
CA LEU A 65 -0.47 3.82 -4.18
C LEU A 65 0.07 4.98 -4.99
N GLU A 66 0.12 4.78 -6.31
CA GLU A 66 0.59 5.75 -7.29
C GLU A 66 -0.45 5.89 -8.39
N THR A 67 -0.64 7.11 -8.89
CA THR A 67 -1.50 7.40 -10.03
C THR A 67 -0.62 7.83 -11.20
N GLN A 68 -0.90 7.33 -12.41
CA GLN A 68 -0.19 7.72 -13.63
C GLN A 68 -0.23 9.24 -13.80
N CYS A 69 0.88 9.81 -14.27
CA CYS A 69 1.08 11.26 -14.42
C CYS A 69 1.02 12.05 -13.11
N SER A 70 1.27 11.41 -11.96
CA SER A 70 1.28 12.07 -10.66
C SER A 70 2.53 11.75 -9.86
N GLU A 71 3.10 12.77 -9.24
CA GLU A 71 4.17 12.61 -8.24
C GLU A 71 3.64 12.28 -6.84
N ARG A 72 2.32 12.34 -6.65
CA ARG A 72 1.71 12.04 -5.35
C ARG A 72 1.76 10.54 -5.09
N VAL A 73 2.58 10.15 -4.10
CA VAL A 73 2.64 8.78 -3.60
C VAL A 73 1.94 8.67 -2.25
N TRP A 74 0.87 7.89 -2.19
CA TRP A 74 0.19 7.52 -0.95
C TRP A 74 0.84 6.28 -0.34
N ARG A 75 0.96 6.24 0.99
CA ARG A 75 1.50 5.10 1.73
C ARG A 75 0.51 4.67 2.80
N LEU A 76 -0.19 3.57 2.54
CA LEU A 76 -1.12 2.98 3.49
C LEU A 76 -0.35 2.05 4.43
N ARG A 77 -0.65 2.16 5.72
CA ARG A 77 0.03 1.47 6.80
C ARG A 77 -1.00 0.80 7.71
N ASP A 78 -0.60 -0.29 8.33
CA ASP A 78 -1.31 -0.90 9.46
C ASP A 78 -0.52 -0.74 10.77
N ALA A 79 -1.07 -1.23 11.88
CA ALA A 79 -0.48 -1.13 13.20
C ALA A 79 0.93 -1.74 13.35
N SER A 80 1.40 -2.56 12.41
CA SER A 80 2.77 -3.10 12.42
C SER A 80 3.83 -2.11 11.90
N HIS A 81 3.43 -0.98 11.33
CA HIS A 81 4.33 -0.02 10.72
C HIS A 81 4.52 1.23 11.59
N GLU A 82 5.76 1.71 11.69
CA GLU A 82 6.04 3.03 12.25
C GLU A 82 5.33 4.13 11.45
N GLY A 83 4.74 5.08 12.17
CA GLY A 83 3.97 6.17 11.57
C GLY A 83 2.67 5.70 10.91
N ALA A 84 2.12 4.54 11.31
CA ALA A 84 0.70 4.25 11.11
C ALA A 84 -0.10 5.40 11.72
N GLY A 85 -0.68 6.25 10.86
CA GLY A 85 -1.22 7.52 11.32
C GLY A 85 -2.46 7.34 12.19
N ASN A 86 -2.75 8.34 13.02
CA ASN A 86 -3.83 8.27 14.02
C ASN A 86 -5.23 8.50 13.43
N CYS A 87 -5.43 8.28 12.13
CA CYS A 87 -6.72 8.42 11.45
C CYS A 87 -7.56 7.12 11.50
N GLY A 88 -7.28 6.27 12.48
CA GLY A 88 -8.07 5.10 12.90
C GLY A 88 -7.41 3.75 12.59
N GLU A 89 -8.13 2.68 12.93
CA GLU A 89 -7.70 1.27 12.86
C GLU A 89 -7.65 0.65 11.46
N GLY A 90 -6.90 -0.43 11.31
CA GLY A 90 -6.74 -1.18 10.05
C GLY A 90 -5.66 -0.60 9.15
N ILE A 91 -5.78 -0.87 7.85
CA ILE A 91 -4.82 -0.44 6.83
C ILE A 91 -5.27 0.91 6.26
N ALA A 92 -4.58 1.99 6.59
CA ALA A 92 -5.03 3.34 6.25
C ALA A 92 -3.90 4.29 5.83
N ALA A 93 -4.27 5.34 5.09
CA ALA A 93 -3.46 6.54 4.93
C ALA A 93 -4.26 7.79 5.34
N CYS A 94 -3.61 8.65 6.12
CA CYS A 94 -4.20 9.86 6.66
C CYS A 94 -3.96 11.06 5.75
N GLY A 95 -4.89 12.00 5.76
CA GLY A 95 -4.76 13.24 5.00
C GLY A 95 -3.59 14.10 5.46
N GLU A 96 -3.01 14.82 4.51
CA GLU A 96 -1.99 15.83 4.75
C GLU A 96 -2.66 17.21 4.89
N PRO A 97 -2.54 17.86 6.06
CA PRO A 97 -3.05 19.21 6.26
C PRO A 97 -2.54 20.18 5.18
N GLY A 98 -3.46 20.94 4.61
CA GLY A 98 -3.15 21.93 3.56
C GLY A 98 -3.00 21.35 2.15
N LYS A 99 -2.92 20.02 1.99
CA LYS A 99 -2.84 19.36 0.67
C LYS A 99 -4.11 18.63 0.29
N ASP A 100 -4.83 18.08 1.27
CA ASP A 100 -5.99 17.24 1.01
C ASP A 100 -7.29 17.86 1.57
N LEU A 101 -8.40 17.57 0.91
CA LEU A 101 -9.76 17.92 1.33
C LEU A 101 -10.58 16.64 1.49
N SER A 102 -11.38 16.55 2.55
CA SER A 102 -12.34 15.46 2.70
C SER A 102 -13.42 15.47 1.61
N PHE A 103 -13.78 14.30 1.10
CA PHE A 103 -14.87 14.10 0.15
C PHE A 103 -16.10 13.51 0.87
N PRO A 104 -17.34 13.93 0.54
CA PRO A 104 -17.71 14.94 -0.46
C PRO A 104 -17.73 16.39 0.07
N LYS A 105 -17.51 16.59 1.37
CA LYS A 105 -17.77 17.88 2.06
C LYS A 105 -16.79 19.00 1.70
N LYS A 106 -15.64 18.69 1.08
CA LYS A 106 -14.57 19.63 0.71
C LYS A 106 -13.98 20.41 1.90
N VAL A 107 -14.04 19.83 3.10
CA VAL A 107 -13.43 20.42 4.31
C VAL A 107 -11.95 20.02 4.38
N PRO A 108 -11.02 20.93 4.75
CA PRO A 108 -9.61 20.59 4.93
C PRO A 108 -9.40 19.30 5.73
N ALA A 109 -8.66 18.36 5.15
CA ALA A 109 -8.28 17.14 5.84
C ALA A 109 -7.19 17.45 6.89
N THR A 110 -7.17 16.64 7.94
CA THR A 110 -6.15 16.70 8.99
C THR A 110 -5.37 15.38 9.02
N ALA A 111 -4.31 15.32 9.82
CA ALA A 111 -3.59 14.08 10.10
C ALA A 111 -4.47 12.98 10.76
N HIS A 112 -5.67 13.33 11.25
CA HIS A 112 -6.65 12.38 11.80
C HIS A 112 -7.77 12.04 10.80
N THR A 113 -7.77 12.65 9.61
CA THR A 113 -8.74 12.35 8.57
C THR A 113 -8.27 11.13 7.79
N ARG A 114 -9.07 10.06 7.79
CA ARG A 114 -8.82 8.86 7.00
C ARG A 114 -9.11 9.15 5.53
N CYS A 115 -8.06 9.30 4.72
CA CYS A 115 -8.21 9.60 3.30
C CYS A 115 -8.24 8.36 2.43
N MET A 116 -7.57 7.29 2.85
CA MET A 116 -7.62 5.99 2.19
C MET A 116 -7.68 4.87 3.21
N ALA A 117 -8.40 3.80 2.87
CA ALA A 117 -8.43 2.57 3.65
C ALA A 117 -8.51 1.35 2.75
N VAL A 118 -7.81 0.29 3.14
CA VAL A 118 -7.94 -1.04 2.53
C VAL A 118 -8.85 -1.90 3.41
N ASN A 119 -9.79 -2.59 2.78
CA ASN A 119 -10.83 -3.39 3.43
C ASN A 119 -11.46 -2.63 4.61
N PRO A 120 -12.14 -1.50 4.37
CA PRO A 120 -12.57 -0.58 5.43
C PRO A 120 -13.49 -1.20 6.49
N SER A 121 -14.12 -2.33 6.18
CA SER A 121 -14.96 -3.12 7.09
C SER A 121 -14.17 -4.04 8.04
N GLU A 122 -12.84 -4.10 7.91
CA GLU A 122 -11.94 -5.00 8.65
C GLU A 122 -10.89 -4.19 9.46
N PRO A 123 -11.25 -3.63 10.63
CA PRO A 123 -10.33 -2.79 11.41
C PRO A 123 -9.10 -3.52 11.95
N GLY A 124 -9.15 -4.86 12.04
CA GLY A 124 -8.02 -5.71 12.43
C GLY A 124 -7.13 -6.17 11.26
N ALA A 125 -7.43 -5.76 10.02
CA ALA A 125 -6.69 -6.21 8.84
C ALA A 125 -5.22 -5.75 8.88
N ARG A 126 -4.33 -6.61 8.39
CA ARG A 126 -2.93 -6.29 8.15
C ARG A 126 -2.54 -6.50 6.71
N ILE A 127 -1.61 -5.69 6.23
CA ILE A 127 -1.08 -5.73 4.86
C ILE A 127 -0.45 -7.09 4.56
N ALA A 128 0.23 -7.68 5.55
CA ALA A 128 0.88 -8.99 5.41
C ALA A 128 -0.10 -10.15 5.17
N ASP A 129 -1.39 -9.96 5.47
CA ASP A 129 -2.42 -11.00 5.40
C ASP A 129 -3.35 -10.79 4.18
N ILE A 130 -3.11 -9.75 3.35
CA ILE A 130 -3.84 -9.55 2.09
C ILE A 130 -3.48 -10.65 1.10
N ASP A 131 -4.50 -11.32 0.56
CA ASP A 131 -4.33 -12.34 -0.46
C ASP A 131 -5.24 -12.12 -1.68
N GLY A 132 -4.62 -11.88 -2.84
CA GLY A 132 -5.27 -11.91 -4.16
C GLY A 132 -6.31 -10.82 -4.48
N LYS A 133 -6.95 -10.21 -3.50
CA LYS A 133 -7.99 -9.18 -3.67
C LYS A 133 -8.03 -8.22 -2.48
N LEU A 134 -8.38 -6.97 -2.74
CA LEU A 134 -8.70 -6.00 -1.70
C LEU A 134 -9.78 -5.01 -2.16
N GLU A 135 -10.41 -4.35 -1.19
CA GLU A 135 -11.25 -3.18 -1.39
C GLU A 135 -10.47 -1.92 -0.99
N LEU A 136 -10.44 -0.91 -1.85
CA LEU A 136 -9.76 0.36 -1.60
C LEU A 136 -10.79 1.49 -1.53
N ALA A 137 -11.00 2.04 -0.34
CA ALA A 137 -11.81 3.24 -0.15
C ALA A 137 -10.94 4.50 -0.26
N VAL A 138 -11.42 5.50 -1.00
CA VAL A 138 -10.79 6.83 -1.13
C VAL A 138 -11.80 7.90 -0.74
N SER A 139 -11.49 8.65 0.31
CA SER A 139 -12.40 9.60 0.96
C SER A 139 -11.86 11.03 1.00
N CYS A 140 -10.78 11.32 0.29
CA CYS A 140 -10.23 12.67 0.14
C CYS A 140 -9.92 12.98 -1.33
N MET A 141 -9.87 14.27 -1.65
CA MET A 141 -9.43 14.81 -2.94
C MET A 141 -8.31 15.82 -2.73
N PRO A 142 -7.41 16.03 -3.70
CA PRO A 142 -6.37 17.03 -3.58
C PRO A 142 -6.99 18.43 -3.51
N LYS A 143 -6.42 19.30 -2.67
CA LYS A 143 -6.78 20.74 -2.63
C LYS A 143 -6.36 21.45 -3.93
N THR A 144 -5.22 21.04 -4.47
CA THR A 144 -4.67 21.52 -5.75
C THR A 144 -4.12 20.33 -6.52
N VAL A 145 -4.35 20.28 -7.83
CA VAL A 145 -3.92 19.17 -8.69
C VAL A 145 -2.48 19.30 -9.20
N SER A 146 -1.85 20.46 -8.99
CA SER A 146 -0.45 20.69 -9.35
C SER A 146 0.22 21.64 -8.36
N VAL A 147 1.55 21.54 -8.26
CA VAL A 147 2.41 22.40 -7.45
C VAL A 147 3.59 22.90 -8.28
N GLY A 148 4.14 24.06 -7.93
CA GLY A 148 5.19 24.71 -8.72
C GLY A 148 4.65 25.71 -9.74
N GLN A 149 5.54 26.28 -10.56
CA GLN A 149 5.23 27.27 -11.59
C GLN A 149 6.12 27.06 -12.82
N GLY A 150 5.62 27.44 -14.00
CA GLY A 150 6.36 27.29 -15.26
C GLY A 150 6.76 25.84 -15.54
N ASP A 151 8.01 25.65 -15.94
CA ASP A 151 8.57 24.35 -16.31
C ASP A 151 8.77 23.40 -15.10
N GLU A 152 8.69 23.91 -13.86
CA GLU A 152 8.75 23.09 -12.63
C GLU A 152 7.36 22.67 -12.12
N LYS A 153 6.32 22.83 -12.93
CA LYS A 153 4.96 22.44 -12.56
C LYS A 153 4.86 20.92 -12.48
N ARG A 154 4.56 20.40 -11.29
CA ARG A 154 4.43 18.97 -11.01
C ARG A 154 2.99 18.62 -10.72
N ASN A 155 2.48 17.60 -11.40
CA ASN A 155 1.14 17.08 -11.18
C ASN A 155 1.11 16.23 -9.90
N ILE A 156 0.15 16.52 -9.02
CA ILE A 156 -0.07 15.82 -7.75
C ILE A 156 -1.52 15.31 -7.62
N ASP A 157 -2.29 15.33 -8.71
CA ASP A 157 -3.61 14.74 -8.76
C ASP A 157 -3.52 13.24 -8.51
N TYR A 158 -4.53 12.64 -7.91
CA TYR A 158 -4.51 11.22 -7.57
C TYR A 158 -5.88 10.61 -7.74
N LEU A 159 -5.94 9.29 -7.56
CA LEU A 159 -7.16 8.49 -7.64
C LEU A 159 -8.38 9.20 -7.05
N ARG A 160 -9.44 9.28 -7.85
CA ARG A 160 -10.71 9.93 -7.50
C ARG A 160 -11.29 9.35 -6.21
N ALA A 161 -11.86 10.21 -5.38
CA ALA A 161 -12.67 9.78 -4.25
C ALA A 161 -13.99 9.16 -4.73
N SER A 162 -14.46 8.13 -4.03
CA SER A 162 -15.68 7.40 -4.39
C SER A 162 -16.46 7.01 -3.14
N SER A 163 -17.79 7.01 -3.23
CA SER A 163 -18.67 6.46 -2.19
C SER A 163 -18.65 4.92 -2.16
N VAL A 164 -18.21 4.28 -3.25
CA VAL A 164 -18.07 2.83 -3.37
C VAL A 164 -16.57 2.49 -3.46
N PRO A 165 -16.04 1.59 -2.61
CA PRO A 165 -14.65 1.15 -2.69
C PRO A 165 -14.29 0.53 -4.05
N TYR A 166 -13.08 0.77 -4.52
CA TYR A 166 -12.51 0.09 -5.69
C TYR A 166 -12.20 -1.36 -5.33
N THR A 167 -12.67 -2.32 -6.12
CA THR A 167 -12.24 -3.72 -6.00
C THR A 167 -10.98 -3.92 -6.83
N VAL A 168 -9.88 -4.33 -6.18
CA VAL A 168 -8.57 -4.46 -6.81
C VAL A 168 -8.07 -5.89 -6.67
N TYR A 169 -7.72 -6.51 -7.80
CA TYR A 169 -7.11 -7.83 -7.83
C TYR A 169 -5.59 -7.71 -7.82
N VAL A 170 -4.96 -8.48 -6.92
CA VAL A 170 -3.55 -8.33 -6.58
C VAL A 170 -2.80 -9.57 -7.04
N ARG A 171 -1.71 -9.35 -7.76
CA ARG A 171 -0.78 -10.42 -8.10
C ARG A 171 0.28 -10.54 -7.01
N LYS A 172 0.41 -11.73 -6.42
CA LYS A 172 1.51 -12.13 -5.54
C LYS A 172 2.53 -12.96 -6.30
N ALA A 173 3.81 -12.64 -6.18
CA ALA A 173 4.89 -13.38 -6.82
C ALA A 173 6.12 -13.50 -5.89
N PRO A 174 6.85 -14.63 -5.90
CA PRO A 174 8.12 -14.75 -5.18
C PRO A 174 9.09 -13.66 -5.63
N ARG A 175 9.77 -13.04 -4.68
CA ARG A 175 10.72 -11.96 -4.96
C ARG A 175 11.84 -12.47 -5.87
N GLY A 176 12.21 -11.67 -6.87
CA GLY A 176 13.23 -12.02 -7.87
C GLY A 176 12.71 -12.88 -9.03
N ALA A 177 11.48 -13.39 -8.98
CA ALA A 177 10.88 -14.07 -10.14
C ALA A 177 10.58 -13.07 -11.26
N LEU A 178 10.68 -13.48 -12.53
CA LEU A 178 10.31 -12.64 -13.68
C LEU A 178 8.87 -12.10 -13.58
N ARG A 179 7.94 -12.96 -13.12
CA ARG A 179 6.55 -12.60 -12.85
C ARG A 179 6.34 -11.66 -11.66
N ALA A 180 7.38 -11.31 -10.91
CA ALA A 180 7.32 -10.28 -9.86
C ALA A 180 7.58 -8.88 -10.41
N ARG A 181 7.98 -8.74 -11.69
CA ARG A 181 8.17 -7.43 -12.31
C ARG A 181 6.87 -6.65 -12.30
N VAL A 182 6.87 -5.52 -11.61
CA VAL A 182 5.73 -4.62 -11.51
C VAL A 182 5.52 -3.94 -12.87
N PRO A 183 4.28 -3.84 -13.38
CA PRO A 183 4.00 -3.07 -14.59
C PRO A 183 4.42 -1.60 -14.43
N GLU A 184 5.09 -1.07 -15.44
CA GLU A 184 5.47 0.34 -15.55
C GLU A 184 4.28 1.14 -16.08
N PHE A 185 4.21 2.42 -15.73
CA PHE A 185 3.23 3.31 -16.33
C PHE A 185 3.66 3.62 -17.77
N ASP A 186 2.69 3.90 -18.63
CA ASP A 186 2.96 4.45 -19.95
C ASP A 186 3.15 5.96 -19.81
N ASP A 187 4.41 6.41 -19.83
CA ASP A 187 4.75 7.82 -19.64
C ASP A 187 4.34 8.69 -20.84
N GLY A 188 4.16 8.10 -22.03
CA GLY A 188 3.74 8.83 -23.23
C GLY A 188 2.34 9.43 -23.15
N VAL A 189 1.52 8.98 -22.19
CA VAL A 189 0.20 9.56 -21.89
C VAL A 189 0.33 10.89 -21.15
N CYS A 190 1.44 11.12 -20.44
CA CYS A 190 1.64 12.28 -19.58
C CYS A 190 2.24 13.48 -20.31
N ASP A 191 3.04 13.25 -21.37
CA ASP A 191 3.69 14.30 -22.16
C ASP A 191 2.75 15.01 -23.15
N ALA A 192 1.49 14.55 -23.27
CA ALA A 192 0.48 15.12 -24.15
C ALA A 192 -0.34 16.27 -23.53
N GLU A 193 0.03 16.75 -22.33
CA GLU A 193 -0.66 17.81 -21.57
C GLU A 193 0.08 19.14 -21.49
#